data_AF-A0A7Y0WJP2-F1
#
_entry.id   AF-A0A7Y0WJP2-F1
#
_cell.length_a   1.000
_cell.length_b   1.000
_cell.length_c   1.000
_cell.angle_alpha   90.00
_cell.angle_beta   90.00
_cell.angle_gamma   90.00
#
_symmetry.space_group_name_H-M   'P 1'
#
loop_
_entity.id
_entity.type
_entity.pdbx_description
1 polymer ?
#
loop_
_entity_poly.entity_id
_entity_poly.type
_entity_poly.pdbx_seq_one_letter_code
_entity_poly.pdbx_strand_id
1 'polypeptide(L)'
;MSGFDTAFIHRLATFVRSVHVFDEEPRVRESLERNEIVWGGQPVSYRFAISHNEPAIQISDILCGLLGKHFSFMEKCSIDQLEEASAKLSEQQRRNADLVAKLIDKADEECPAFIFNQAPHESNAKSLWFLHGIEYPEEYRD
;
A
#
# COMPACT_ATOMS: atom_id res chain seq x y z
N MET A 1 0.38 9.54 -18.71
CA MET A 1 1.08 9.04 -17.51
C MET A 1 0.46 7.71 -17.15
N SER A 2 1.27 6.70 -16.86
CA SER A 2 0.76 5.41 -16.40
C SER A 2 0.25 5.54 -14.95
N GLY A 3 -0.63 4.65 -14.50
CA GLY A 3 -1.10 4.65 -13.11
C GLY A 3 0.02 4.44 -12.09
N PHE A 4 1.12 3.79 -12.49
CA PHE A 4 2.23 3.46 -11.62
C PHE A 4 3.07 4.69 -11.21
N ASP A 5 3.39 5.58 -12.16
CA ASP A 5 4.11 6.83 -11.87
C ASP A 5 3.30 7.75 -10.93
N THR A 6 1.97 7.62 -10.97
CA THR A 6 1.05 8.44 -10.18
C THR A 6 1.26 8.22 -8.67
N ALA A 7 1.58 7.00 -8.25
CA ALA A 7 1.87 6.71 -6.84
C ALA A 7 3.12 7.46 -6.36
N PHE A 8 4.19 7.47 -7.14
CA PHE A 8 5.43 8.18 -6.80
C PHE A 8 5.23 9.70 -6.77
N ILE A 9 4.54 10.24 -7.77
CA ILE A 9 4.23 11.68 -7.84
C ILE A 9 3.35 12.09 -6.66
N HIS A 10 2.35 11.28 -6.30
CA HIS A 10 1.53 11.52 -5.12
C HIS A 10 2.38 11.61 -3.85
N ARG A 11 3.35 10.70 -3.65
CA ARG A 11 4.28 10.77 -2.50
C ARG A 11 5.09 12.06 -2.50
N LEU A 12 5.68 12.43 -3.64
CA LEU A 12 6.50 13.64 -3.78
C LEU A 12 5.69 14.91 -3.51
N ALA A 13 4.46 14.98 -4.01
CA ALA A 13 3.56 16.11 -3.80
C ALA A 13 2.98 16.19 -2.38
N THR A 14 2.84 15.05 -1.69
CA THR A 14 2.31 15.01 -0.32
C THR A 14 3.38 15.37 0.71
N PHE A 15 4.61 14.89 0.52
CA PHE A 15 5.72 15.08 1.46
C PHE A 15 6.84 15.90 0.82
N VAL A 16 6.52 17.11 0.37
CA VAL A 16 7.44 18.02 -0.36
C VAL A 16 8.68 18.43 0.43
N ARG A 17 8.65 18.29 1.76
CA ARG A 17 9.78 18.60 2.66
C ARG A 17 10.61 17.37 3.07
N SER A 18 10.23 16.18 2.62
CA SER A 18 10.94 14.94 2.91
C SER A 18 12.03 14.66 1.88
N VAL A 19 13.02 13.84 2.27
CA VAL A 19 13.95 13.20 1.33
C VAL A 19 13.39 11.84 0.97
N HIS A 20 13.02 11.65 -0.30
CA HIS A 20 12.46 10.39 -0.78
C HIS A 20 13.56 9.46 -1.26
N VAL A 21 13.49 8.19 -0.86
CA VAL A 21 14.39 7.13 -1.31
C VAL A 21 13.53 6.06 -1.97
N PHE A 22 13.68 5.91 -3.28
CA PHE A 22 12.95 4.93 -4.08
C PHE A 22 13.85 3.77 -4.48
N ASP A 23 13.27 2.58 -4.62
CA ASP A 23 13.94 1.45 -5.25
C ASP A 23 14.18 1.71 -6.75
N GLU A 24 15.18 1.04 -7.32
CA GLU A 24 15.52 1.17 -8.73
C GLU A 24 14.37 0.74 -9.65
N GLU A 25 13.68 1.73 -10.19
CA GLU A 25 12.56 1.53 -11.11
C GLU A 25 12.77 2.37 -12.37
N PRO A 26 13.43 1.82 -13.41
CA PRO A 26 13.92 2.60 -14.56
C PRO A 26 12.83 3.39 -15.29
N ARG A 27 11.61 2.84 -15.37
CA ARG A 27 10.47 3.50 -16.04
C ARG A 27 9.99 4.72 -15.26
N VAL A 28 9.86 4.59 -13.94
CA VAL A 28 9.45 5.70 -13.06
C VAL A 28 10.53 6.76 -13.04
N ARG A 29 11.80 6.36 -12.94
CA ARG A 29 12.94 7.29 -13.03
C ARG A 29 12.88 8.14 -14.29
N GLU A 30 12.76 7.52 -15.46
CA GLU A 30 12.65 8.24 -16.73
C GLU A 30 11.44 9.18 -16.75
N SER A 31 10.30 8.75 -16.20
CA SER A 31 9.08 9.55 -16.11
C SER A 31 9.25 10.79 -15.21
N LEU A 32 9.89 10.64 -14.05
CA LEU A 32 10.15 11.73 -13.10
C LEU A 32 11.24 12.68 -13.60
N GLU A 33 12.31 12.18 -14.23
CA GLU A 33 13.38 13.01 -14.79
C GLU A 33 12.89 13.87 -15.98
N ARG A 34 11.86 13.41 -16.72
CA ARG A 34 11.20 14.21 -17.75
C ARG A 34 10.31 15.32 -17.20
N ASN A 35 9.84 15.21 -15.95
CA ASN A 35 8.86 16.11 -15.34
C ASN A 35 9.36 16.55 -13.96
N GLU A 36 10.14 17.64 -13.91
CA GLU A 36 10.67 18.17 -12.64
C GLU A 36 9.52 18.56 -11.69
N ILE A 37 9.54 18.02 -10.47
CA ILE A 37 8.56 18.34 -9.42
C ILE A 37 9.14 19.42 -8.52
N VAL A 38 8.49 20.59 -8.54
CA VAL A 38 8.95 21.80 -7.84
C VAL A 38 7.93 22.22 -6.80
N TRP A 39 8.40 22.59 -5.60
CA TRP A 39 7.60 23.20 -4.54
C TRP A 39 8.31 24.45 -4.01
N GLY A 40 7.59 25.58 -3.95
CA GLY A 40 8.18 26.84 -3.48
C GLY A 40 9.35 27.35 -4.36
N GLY A 41 9.37 26.99 -5.64
CA GLY A 41 10.46 27.34 -6.56
C GLY A 41 11.73 26.51 -6.38
N GLN A 42 11.69 25.43 -5.60
CA GLN A 42 12.80 24.50 -5.41
C GLN A 42 12.38 23.07 -5.79
N PRO A 43 13.27 22.25 -6.39
CA PRO A 43 12.99 20.85 -6.67
C PRO A 43 12.71 20.05 -5.38
N VAL A 44 11.75 19.14 -5.42
CA VAL A 44 11.51 18.18 -4.34
C VAL A 44 12.64 17.16 -4.31
N SER A 45 13.20 16.87 -3.12
CA SER A 45 14.35 15.97 -2.97
C SER A 45 13.96 14.50 -3.06
N TYR A 46 14.50 13.78 -4.04
CA TYR A 46 14.40 12.34 -4.14
C TYR A 46 15.68 11.72 -4.73
N ARG A 47 15.88 10.43 -4.45
CA ARG A 47 16.91 9.60 -5.10
C ARG A 47 16.39 8.19 -5.30
N PHE A 48 16.96 7.53 -6.30
CA PHE A 48 16.83 6.09 -6.52
C PHE A 48 18.04 5.38 -5.92
N ALA A 49 17.83 4.18 -5.41
CA ALA A 49 18.87 3.42 -4.72
C ALA A 49 18.72 1.92 -4.94
N ILE A 50 19.85 1.22 -4.94
CA ILE A 50 19.90 -0.24 -5.06
C ILE A 50 19.50 -0.85 -3.71
N SER A 51 18.42 -1.63 -3.69
CA SER A 51 17.82 -2.24 -2.50
C SER A 51 18.80 -2.99 -1.58
N HIS A 52 19.84 -3.63 -2.13
CA HIS A 52 20.84 -4.38 -1.35
C HIS A 52 21.49 -3.57 -0.21
N ASN A 53 21.67 -2.26 -0.41
CA ASN A 53 22.35 -1.38 0.55
C ASN A 53 21.37 -0.54 1.39
N GLU A 54 20.05 -0.71 1.18
CA GLU A 54 19.02 0.14 1.78
C GLU A 54 18.02 -0.74 2.56
N PRO A 55 18.23 -0.97 3.87
CA PRO A 55 17.35 -1.82 4.67
C PRO A 55 15.88 -1.38 4.64
N ALA A 56 15.62 -0.08 4.54
CA ALA A 56 14.26 0.45 4.42
C ALA A 56 13.57 0.01 3.11
N ILE A 57 14.31 -0.08 2.00
CA ILE A 57 13.78 -0.59 0.74
C ILE A 57 13.46 -2.08 0.87
N GLN A 58 14.35 -2.87 1.48
CA GLN A 58 14.10 -4.31 1.68
C GLN A 58 12.86 -4.58 2.53
N ILE A 59 12.64 -3.77 3.58
CA ILE A 59 11.42 -3.83 4.39
C ILE A 59 10.20 -3.43 3.54
N SER A 60 10.33 -2.37 2.73
CA SER A 60 9.29 -1.94 1.80
C SER A 60 8.89 -3.06 0.82
N ASP A 61 9.84 -3.80 0.26
CA ASP A 61 9.56 -4.90 -0.67
C ASP A 61 8.73 -6.01 -0.02
N ILE A 62 9.07 -6.37 1.22
CA ILE A 62 8.32 -7.37 2.00
C ILE A 62 6.89 -6.88 2.25
N LEU A 63 6.73 -5.62 2.68
CA LEU A 63 5.42 -5.04 2.95
C LEU A 63 4.58 -4.91 1.68
N CYS A 64 5.14 -4.40 0.59
CA CYS A 64 4.48 -4.30 -0.71
C CYS A 64 4.07 -5.69 -1.23
N GLY A 65 4.94 -6.69 -1.12
CA GLY A 65 4.64 -8.06 -1.51
C GLY A 65 3.53 -8.69 -0.66
N LEU A 66 3.53 -8.42 0.65
CA LEU A 66 2.50 -8.89 1.58
C LEU A 66 1.13 -8.25 1.26
N LEU A 67 1.09 -6.92 1.18
CA LEU A 67 -0.13 -6.16 0.88
C LEU A 67 -0.66 -6.46 -0.52
N GLY A 68 0.23 -6.60 -1.51
CA GLY A 68 -0.17 -6.99 -2.87
C GLY A 68 -0.84 -8.37 -2.90
N LYS A 69 -0.33 -9.34 -2.13
CA LYS A 69 -0.98 -10.66 -1.99
C LYS A 69 -2.30 -10.59 -1.24
N HIS A 70 -2.38 -9.77 -0.19
CA HIS A 70 -3.60 -9.54 0.57
C HIS A 70 -4.72 -8.98 -0.33
N PHE A 71 -4.47 -7.87 -1.03
CA PHE A 71 -5.48 -7.29 -1.93
C PHE A 71 -5.78 -8.19 -3.14
N SER A 72 -4.78 -8.92 -3.66
CA SER A 72 -5.04 -9.96 -4.67
C SER A 72 -5.98 -11.05 -4.15
N PHE A 73 -5.93 -11.39 -2.86
CA PHE A 73 -6.82 -12.36 -2.24
C PHE A 73 -8.24 -11.77 -2.06
N MET A 74 -8.35 -10.50 -1.65
CA MET A 74 -9.64 -9.78 -1.57
C MET A 74 -10.33 -9.68 -2.92
N GLU A 75 -9.58 -9.45 -4.00
CA GLU A 75 -10.12 -9.30 -5.36
C GLU A 75 -10.52 -10.64 -6.00
N LYS A 76 -9.78 -11.72 -5.71
CA LYS A 76 -10.02 -13.03 -6.34
C LYS A 76 -11.10 -13.85 -5.66
N CYS A 77 -11.46 -13.51 -4.43
CA CYS A 77 -12.44 -14.27 -3.64
C CYS A 77 -13.75 -13.49 -3.46
N SER A 78 -14.86 -14.21 -3.51
CA SER A 78 -16.15 -13.67 -3.04
C SER A 78 -16.13 -13.51 -1.52
N ILE A 79 -17.06 -12.72 -0.98
CA ILE A 79 -17.17 -12.57 0.47
C ILE A 79 -17.41 -13.91 1.18
N ASP A 80 -18.27 -14.78 0.63
CA ASP A 80 -18.52 -16.12 1.19
C ASP A 80 -17.25 -16.99 1.25
N GLN A 81 -16.41 -16.92 0.21
CA GLN A 81 -15.13 -17.63 0.19
C GLN A 81 -14.16 -17.09 1.23
N LEU A 82 -14.18 -15.77 1.47
CA LEU A 82 -13.37 -15.13 2.49
C LEU A 82 -13.87 -15.47 3.91
N GLU A 83 -15.18 -15.54 4.12
CA GLU A 83 -15.82 -16.02 5.36
C GLU A 83 -15.38 -17.45 5.68
N GLU A 84 -15.47 -18.35 4.70
CA GLU A 84 -15.02 -19.74 4.84
C GLU A 84 -13.51 -19.84 5.11
N ALA A 85 -12.70 -19.06 4.40
CA ALA A 85 -11.25 -19.04 4.59
C ALA A 85 -10.84 -18.50 5.96
N SER A 86 -11.49 -17.42 6.41
CA SER A 86 -11.25 -16.79 7.72
C SER A 86 -11.53 -17.76 8.87
N ALA A 87 -12.65 -18.51 8.79
CA ALA A 87 -12.99 -19.54 9.76
C ALA A 87 -11.94 -20.66 9.85
N LYS A 88 -11.24 -20.94 8.75
CA LYS A 88 -10.23 -22.01 8.65
C LYS A 88 -8.80 -21.58 8.92
N LEU A 89 -8.55 -20.30 9.22
CA LEU A 89 -7.19 -19.85 9.55
C LEU A 89 -6.63 -20.67 10.72
N SER A 90 -5.32 -20.90 10.72
CA SER A 90 -4.61 -21.37 11.91
C SER A 90 -4.46 -20.24 12.92
N GLU A 91 -4.12 -20.58 14.17
CA GLU A 91 -3.79 -19.58 15.19
C GLU A 91 -2.66 -18.64 14.74
N GLN A 92 -1.62 -19.17 14.09
CA GLN A 92 -0.53 -18.35 13.60
C GLN A 92 -0.97 -17.40 12.48
N GLN A 93 -1.82 -17.85 11.56
CA GLN A 93 -2.32 -16.99 10.49
C GLN A 93 -3.23 -15.88 11.01
N ARG A 94 -4.09 -16.18 11.99
CA ARG A 94 -4.89 -15.16 12.68
C ARG A 94 -4.00 -14.11 13.35
N ARG A 95 -3.01 -14.55 14.14
CA ARG A 95 -2.03 -13.62 14.75
C ARG A 95 -1.32 -12.75 13.73
N ASN A 96 -0.95 -13.31 12.58
CA ASN A 96 -0.30 -12.54 11.52
C ASN A 96 -1.25 -11.51 10.90
N ALA A 97 -2.52 -11.86 10.66
CA ALA A 97 -3.53 -10.91 10.16
C ALA A 97 -3.74 -9.76 11.17
N ASP A 98 -3.85 -10.08 12.46
CA ASP A 98 -3.97 -9.07 13.52
C ASP A 98 -2.75 -8.13 13.58
N LEU A 99 -1.54 -8.66 13.32
CA LEU A 99 -0.33 -7.83 13.27
C LEU A 99 -0.32 -6.90 12.05
N VAL A 100 -0.84 -7.36 10.90
CA VAL A 100 -0.99 -6.51 9.71
C VAL A 100 -1.99 -5.38 10.00
N ALA A 101 -3.15 -5.71 10.58
CA ALA A 101 -4.16 -4.72 10.98
C ALA A 101 -3.53 -3.65 11.90
N LYS A 102 -2.83 -4.07 12.96
CA LYS A 102 -2.15 -3.16 13.90
C LYS A 102 -1.09 -2.28 13.25
N LEU A 103 -0.36 -2.79 12.25
CA LEU A 103 0.63 -2.00 11.53
C LEU A 103 -0.04 -0.92 10.66
N ILE A 104 -1.17 -1.26 10.03
CA ILE A 104 -1.98 -0.31 9.25
C ILE A 104 -2.53 0.78 10.19
N ASP A 105 -3.15 0.38 11.29
CA ASP A 105 -3.72 1.30 12.28
C ASP A 105 -2.67 2.26 12.82
N LYS A 106 -1.50 1.73 13.21
CA LYS A 106 -0.39 2.56 13.71
C LYS A 106 0.12 3.55 12.66
N ALA A 107 0.17 3.15 11.38
CA ALA A 107 0.59 4.05 10.31
C ALA A 107 -0.43 5.15 10.05
N ASP A 108 -1.72 4.82 10.09
CA ASP A 108 -2.83 5.76 9.94
C ASP A 108 -2.88 6.77 11.11
N GLU A 109 -2.71 6.29 12.35
CA GLU A 109 -2.63 7.12 13.57
C GLU A 109 -1.46 8.12 13.52
N GLU A 110 -0.29 7.69 13.04
CA GLU A 110 0.89 8.54 12.92
C GLU A 110 0.71 9.59 11.82
N CYS A 111 0.25 9.16 10.64
CA CYS A 111 -0.03 10.03 9.52
C CYS A 111 -0.96 9.32 8.52
N PRO A 112 -2.22 9.75 8.37
CA PRO A 112 -3.16 9.11 7.44
C PRO A 112 -2.65 9.08 5.99
N ALA A 113 -1.84 10.08 5.62
CA ALA A 113 -1.21 10.16 4.32
C ALA A 113 -0.12 9.10 4.07
N PHE A 114 0.28 8.29 5.05
CA PHE A 114 1.12 7.10 4.83
C PHE A 114 0.39 5.97 4.13
N ILE A 115 -0.93 5.88 4.33
CA ILE A 115 -1.77 4.90 3.65
C ILE A 115 -2.29 5.54 2.36
N PHE A 116 -1.77 5.08 1.23
CA PHE A 116 -2.28 5.46 -0.10
C PHE A 116 -2.73 4.21 -0.84
N ASN A 117 -4.04 3.97 -0.80
CA ASN A 117 -4.65 2.77 -1.36
C ASN A 117 -5.56 3.13 -2.54
N GLN A 118 -5.34 2.50 -3.69
CA GLN A 118 -6.10 2.70 -4.92
C GLN A 118 -6.98 1.49 -5.28
N ALA A 119 -7.19 0.56 -4.34
CA ALA A 119 -8.04 -0.61 -4.58
C ALA A 119 -9.51 -0.20 -4.78
N PRO A 120 -10.31 -1.01 -5.51
CA PRO A 120 -11.74 -0.83 -5.64
C PRO A 120 -12.45 -0.74 -4.27
N HIS A 121 -13.57 -0.03 -4.21
CA HIS A 121 -14.36 0.12 -2.97
C HIS A 121 -14.73 -1.25 -2.36
N GLU A 122 -15.12 -2.21 -3.19
CA GLU A 122 -15.41 -3.58 -2.78
C GLU A 122 -14.19 -4.26 -2.12
N SER A 123 -13.01 -4.19 -2.75
CA SER A 123 -11.77 -4.76 -2.21
C SER A 123 -11.38 -4.14 -0.87
N ASN A 124 -11.61 -2.84 -0.71
CA ASN A 124 -11.41 -2.14 0.55
C ASN A 124 -12.39 -2.61 1.63
N ALA A 125 -13.67 -2.76 1.28
CA ALA A 125 -14.68 -3.29 2.19
C ALA A 125 -14.34 -4.72 2.65
N LYS A 126 -13.92 -5.60 1.73
CA LYS A 126 -13.44 -6.95 2.05
C LYS A 126 -12.23 -6.91 2.98
N SER A 127 -11.27 -6.02 2.74
CA SER A 127 -10.09 -5.87 3.60
C SER A 127 -10.45 -5.40 5.00
N LEU A 128 -11.35 -4.42 5.13
CA LEU A 128 -11.82 -3.91 6.43
C LEU A 128 -12.58 -4.99 7.21
N TRP A 129 -13.43 -5.76 6.52
CA TRP A 129 -14.09 -6.92 7.10
C TRP A 129 -13.07 -7.98 7.56
N PHE A 130 -12.11 -8.35 6.70
CA PHE A 130 -11.16 -9.42 6.98
C PHE A 130 -10.20 -9.08 8.12
N LEU A 131 -9.69 -7.84 8.16
CA LEU A 131 -8.66 -7.41 9.12
C LEU A 131 -9.23 -6.80 10.40
N HIS A 132 -10.39 -6.15 10.33
CA HIS A 132 -10.95 -5.39 11.46
C HIS A 132 -12.36 -5.86 11.87
N GLY A 133 -12.94 -6.84 11.18
CA GLY A 133 -14.28 -7.34 11.49
C GLY A 133 -15.40 -6.32 11.24
N ILE A 134 -15.14 -5.29 10.46
CA ILE A 134 -16.13 -4.29 10.06
C ILE A 134 -17.18 -4.96 9.18
N GLU A 135 -18.46 -4.66 9.41
CA GLU A 135 -19.56 -5.24 8.64
C GLU A 135 -19.37 -4.99 7.14
N TYR A 136 -19.46 -6.07 6.35
CA TYR A 136 -19.34 -6.00 4.90
C TYR A 136 -20.64 -5.42 4.31
N PRO A 137 -20.59 -4.35 3.48
CA PRO A 137 -21.78 -3.70 2.95
C PRO A 137 -22.64 -4.65 2.10
N GLU A 138 -23.95 -4.68 2.37
CA GLU A 138 -24.91 -5.50 1.62
C GLU A 138 -24.98 -5.11 0.13
N GLU A 139 -24.74 -3.85 -0.21
CA GLU A 139 -24.67 -3.37 -1.60
C GLU A 139 -23.57 -4.03 -2.45
N TYR A 140 -22.61 -4.71 -1.82
CA TYR A 140 -21.55 -5.45 -2.49
C TYR A 140 -21.73 -6.98 -2.40
N ARG A 141 -22.87 -7.47 -1.90
CA ARG A 141 -23.17 -8.92 -1.81
C ARG A 141 -23.91 -9.47 -3.04
N ASP A 142 -24.33 -8.61 -3.96
CA ASP A 142 -25.06 -8.97 -5.19
C ASP A 142 -24.16 -9.54 -6.31
#